data_AF-A0A1V2UCS9-F1
#
_entry.id   AF-A0A1V2UCS9-F1
#
_cell.length_a   1.000
_cell.length_b   1.000
_cell.length_c   1.000
_cell.angle_alpha   90.00
_cell.angle_beta   90.00
_cell.angle_gamma   90.00
#
_symmetry.space_group_name_H-M   'P 1'
#
loop_
_entity.id
_entity.type
_entity.pdbx_description
1 polymer ?
#
loop_
_entity_poly.entity_id
_entity_poly.type
_entity_poly.pdbx_seq_one_letter_code
_entity_poly.pdbx_strand_id
1 'polypeptide(L)'
;MEETNMVKIQVKKTQLPIEIGEYTFYIDTSEKGAEAFWKLVSNYATKSAKITEKLKKEMIKPETADRKAHEELEKVMDQLLGDGAFNKLFKLSPDYTLISEYYMEICSAVGEELGGRKKQFFDKMQRYLEG
;
A
#
# COMPACT_ATOMS: atom_id res chain seq x y z
N MET A 1 7.01 -37.30 37.09
CA MET A 1 6.34 -36.79 35.89
C MET A 1 7.24 -35.69 35.36
N GLU A 2 7.88 -35.89 34.23
CA GLU A 2 8.71 -34.85 33.61
C GLU A 2 7.79 -33.76 33.07
N GLU A 3 7.87 -32.56 33.63
CA GLU A 3 7.24 -31.38 33.07
C GLU A 3 7.89 -31.09 31.73
N THR A 4 7.19 -31.43 30.64
CA THR A 4 7.62 -31.04 29.31
C THR A 4 7.47 -29.52 29.22
N ASN A 5 8.59 -28.79 29.23
CA ASN A 5 8.61 -27.35 29.04
C ASN A 5 7.98 -27.00 27.68
N MET A 6 6.72 -26.55 27.70
CA MET A 6 5.99 -26.16 26.50
C MET A 6 6.38 -24.74 26.10
N VAL A 7 7.05 -24.61 24.95
CA VAL A 7 7.37 -23.30 24.37
C VAL A 7 6.15 -22.77 23.60
N LYS A 8 5.58 -21.64 24.03
CA LYS A 8 4.48 -20.96 23.33
C LYS A 8 5.03 -19.94 22.34
N ILE A 9 4.82 -20.17 21.05
CA ILE A 9 5.16 -19.23 19.97
C ILE A 9 3.89 -18.51 19.52
N GLN A 10 3.88 -17.18 19.54
CA GLN A 10 2.75 -16.42 19.01
C GLN A 10 2.77 -16.38 17.48
N VAL A 11 1.62 -16.69 16.87
CA VAL A 11 1.43 -16.58 15.42
C VAL A 11 1.40 -15.10 15.04
N LYS A 12 2.33 -14.70 14.18
CA LYS A 12 2.32 -13.36 13.59
C LYS A 12 1.44 -13.35 12.35
N LYS A 13 0.57 -12.36 12.22
CA LYS A 13 -0.26 -12.15 11.02
C LYS A 13 0.49 -11.26 10.04
N THR A 14 0.33 -11.53 8.75
CA THR A 14 0.90 -10.72 7.66
C THR A 14 -0.10 -9.70 7.13
N GLN A 15 -1.02 -9.21 7.97
CA GLN A 15 -2.05 -8.25 7.58
C GLN A 15 -1.76 -6.94 8.30
N LEU A 16 -1.63 -5.85 7.55
CA LEU A 16 -1.48 -4.50 8.08
C LEU A 16 -2.87 -3.83 8.07
N PRO A 17 -3.48 -3.56 9.24
CA PRO A 17 -4.69 -2.76 9.29
C PRO A 17 -4.38 -1.30 8.98
N ILE A 18 -5.21 -0.67 8.15
CA ILE A 18 -5.18 0.76 7.85
C ILE A 18 -6.54 1.34 8.22
N GLU A 19 -6.55 2.35 9.08
CA GLU A 19 -7.77 3.04 9.52
C GLU A 19 -7.83 4.43 8.89
N ILE A 20 -8.91 4.71 8.17
CA ILE A 20 -9.19 6.03 7.58
C ILE A 20 -10.62 6.41 7.93
N GLY A 21 -10.77 7.39 8.82
CA GLY A 21 -12.07 7.77 9.37
C GLY A 21 -12.75 6.58 10.05
N GLU A 22 -13.91 6.18 9.54
CA GLU A 22 -14.70 5.05 10.06
C GLU A 22 -14.37 3.70 9.40
N TYR A 23 -13.51 3.68 8.38
CA TYR A 23 -13.20 2.46 7.63
C TYR A 23 -11.88 1.84 8.05
N THR A 24 -11.90 0.52 8.24
CA THR A 24 -10.70 -0.29 8.41
C THR A 24 -10.49 -1.16 7.17
N PHE A 25 -9.31 -1.07 6.59
CA PHE A 25 -8.83 -1.89 5.48
C PHE A 25 -7.70 -2.80 5.96
N TYR A 26 -7.48 -3.92 5.27
CA TYR A 26 -6.41 -4.86 5.59
C TYR A 26 -5.55 -5.10 4.37
N ILE A 27 -4.27 -4.77 4.49
CA ILE A 27 -3.30 -4.93 3.41
C ILE A 27 -2.46 -6.18 3.68
N ASP A 28 -2.37 -7.07 2.69
CA ASP A 28 -1.47 -8.21 2.77
C ASP A 28 -0.01 -7.75 2.65
N THR A 29 0.75 -8.01 3.71
CA THR A 29 2.17 -7.73 3.85
C THR A 29 3.00 -9.00 3.91
N SER A 30 2.43 -10.13 3.45
CA SER A 30 3.19 -11.36 3.15
C SER A 30 4.21 -11.10 2.04
N GLU A 31 5.12 -12.04 1.76
CA GLU A 31 6.05 -11.89 0.62
C GLU A 31 5.32 -11.68 -0.71
N LYS A 32 4.22 -12.41 -0.93
CA LYS A 32 3.36 -12.24 -2.11
C LYS A 32 2.66 -10.89 -2.12
N GLY A 33 2.15 -10.47 -0.95
CA GLY A 33 1.53 -9.16 -0.77
C GLY A 33 2.51 -8.02 -1.04
N ALA A 34 3.75 -8.14 -0.58
CA ALA A 34 4.82 -7.18 -0.81
C ALA A 34 5.16 -7.05 -2.30
N GLU A 35 5.33 -8.17 -3.00
CA GLU A 35 5.57 -8.16 -4.45
C GLU A 35 4.40 -7.49 -5.20
N ALA A 36 3.16 -7.85 -4.85
CA ALA A 36 1.97 -7.27 -5.43
C ALA A 36 1.88 -5.76 -5.17
N PHE A 37 2.18 -5.32 -3.94
CA PHE A 37 2.21 -3.91 -3.55
C PHE A 37 3.22 -3.10 -4.37
N TRP A 38 4.48 -3.54 -4.45
CA TRP A 38 5.50 -2.82 -5.22
C TRP A 38 5.19 -2.76 -6.72
N LYS A 39 4.63 -3.84 -7.26
CA LYS A 39 4.16 -3.88 -8.65
C LYS A 39 3.01 -2.91 -8.87
N LEU A 40 2.06 -2.82 -7.94
CA LEU A 40 0.93 -1.90 -8.00
C LEU A 40 1.41 -0.43 -8.01
N VAL A 41 2.26 -0.06 -7.05
CA VAL A 41 2.83 1.30 -6.94
C VAL A 41 3.61 1.68 -8.21
N SER A 42 4.48 0.80 -8.69
CA SER A 42 5.28 1.03 -9.90
C SER A 42 4.39 1.21 -11.15
N ASN A 43 3.35 0.38 -11.30
CA ASN A 43 2.40 0.48 -12.40
C ASN A 43 1.64 1.81 -12.37
N TYR A 44 1.13 2.21 -11.21
CA TYR A 44 0.42 3.47 -11.05
C TYR A 44 1.33 4.68 -11.35
N ALA A 45 2.55 4.69 -10.83
CA ALA A 45 3.54 5.73 -11.12
C ALA A 45 3.86 5.82 -12.62
N THR A 46 4.05 4.68 -13.28
CA THR A 46 4.31 4.61 -14.72
C THR A 46 3.15 5.16 -15.55
N LYS A 47 1.90 4.80 -15.21
CA LYS A 47 0.72 5.29 -15.91
C LYS A 47 0.52 6.79 -15.69
N SER A 48 0.69 7.26 -14.47
CA SER A 48 0.62 8.68 -14.12
C SER A 48 1.66 9.50 -14.89
N ALA A 49 2.91 9.03 -14.94
CA ALA A 49 3.96 9.66 -15.73
C ALA A 49 3.61 9.76 -17.22
N LYS A 50 3.03 8.71 -17.81
CA LYS A 50 2.57 8.72 -19.21
C LYS A 50 1.45 9.73 -19.47
N ILE A 51 0.54 9.93 -18.52
CA ILE A 51 -0.51 10.96 -18.62
C ILE A 51 0.13 12.34 -18.65
N THR A 52 1.02 12.62 -17.69
CA THR A 52 1.75 13.88 -17.59
C THR A 52 2.62 14.14 -18.83
N GLU A 53 3.30 13.13 -19.36
CA GLU A 53 4.11 13.26 -20.57
C GLU A 53 3.24 13.63 -21.79
N LYS A 54 2.09 12.96 -21.97
CA LYS A 54 1.17 13.27 -23.06
C LYS A 54 0.59 14.68 -22.93
N LEU A 55 0.32 15.14 -21.72
CA LEU A 55 -0.14 16.52 -21.47
C LEU A 55 0.96 17.53 -21.84
N LYS A 56 2.20 17.30 -21.39
CA LYS A 56 3.36 18.17 -21.71
C LYS A 56 3.65 18.25 -23.21
N LYS A 57 3.42 17.17 -23.94
CA LYS A 57 3.56 17.10 -25.41
C LYS A 57 2.32 17.59 -26.16
N GLU A 58 1.34 18.16 -25.46
CA GLU A 58 0.07 18.64 -26.01
C GLU A 58 -0.72 17.57 -26.81
N MET A 59 -0.44 16.28 -26.56
CA MET A 59 -1.12 15.16 -27.21
C MET A 59 -2.52 14.91 -26.64
N ILE A 60 -2.81 15.46 -25.46
CA ILE A 60 -4.11 15.43 -24.80
C ILE A 60 -4.40 16.79 -24.16
N LYS A 61 -5.68 17.14 -24.03
CA LYS A 61 -6.12 18.34 -23.32
C LYS A 61 -6.02 18.17 -21.81
N PRO A 62 -5.89 19.26 -21.02
CA PRO A 62 -5.89 19.22 -19.56
C PRO A 62 -7.06 18.43 -18.96
N GLU A 63 -8.30 18.72 -19.40
CA GLU A 63 -9.51 18.00 -18.95
C GLU A 63 -9.45 16.48 -19.18
N THR A 64 -8.78 16.06 -20.27
CA THR A 64 -8.58 14.63 -20.58
C THR A 64 -7.50 14.02 -19.70
N ALA A 65 -6.47 14.78 -19.34
CA ALA A 65 -5.44 14.34 -18.42
C ALA A 65 -6.02 14.15 -17.01
N ASP A 66 -6.79 15.12 -16.53
CA ASP A 66 -7.43 15.08 -15.21
C ASP A 66 -8.38 13.88 -15.07
N ARG A 67 -9.28 13.69 -16.04
CA ARG A 67 -10.17 12.53 -16.05
C ARG A 67 -9.40 11.21 -16.00
N LYS A 68 -8.32 11.08 -16.77
CA LYS A 68 -7.49 9.87 -16.77
C LYS A 68 -6.74 9.67 -15.47
N ALA A 69 -6.25 10.75 -14.86
CA ALA A 69 -5.58 10.69 -13.56
C ALA A 69 -6.56 10.21 -12.47
N HIS A 70 -7.79 10.76 -12.46
CA HIS A 70 -8.86 10.34 -11.56
C HIS A 70 -9.23 8.86 -11.73
N GLU A 71 -9.39 8.39 -12.98
CA GLU A 71 -9.69 6.98 -13.28
C GLU A 71 -8.57 6.03 -12.82
N GLU A 72 -7.30 6.43 -12.94
CA GLU A 72 -6.20 5.61 -12.46
C GLU A 72 -6.07 5.63 -10.93
N LEU A 73 -6.40 6.76 -10.28
CA LEU A 73 -6.43 6.85 -8.82
C LEU A 73 -7.54 5.96 -8.24
N GLU A 74 -8.74 6.00 -8.81
CA GLU A 74 -9.85 5.13 -8.41
C GLU A 74 -9.45 3.65 -8.49
N LYS A 75 -8.89 3.23 -9.62
CA LYS A 75 -8.43 1.85 -9.83
C LYS A 75 -7.35 1.44 -8.83
N VAL A 76 -6.34 2.28 -8.60
CA VAL A 76 -5.24 1.90 -7.71
C VAL A 76 -5.70 1.81 -6.26
N MET A 77 -6.65 2.66 -5.84
CA MET A 77 -7.24 2.61 -4.49
C MET A 77 -8.03 1.33 -4.28
N ASP A 78 -8.88 0.94 -5.22
CA ASP A 78 -9.63 -0.31 -5.15
C ASP A 78 -8.70 -1.54 -5.21
N GLN A 79 -7.66 -1.51 -6.03
CA GLN A 79 -6.67 -2.60 -6.08
C GLN A 79 -5.84 -2.72 -4.80
N LEU A 80 -5.62 -1.62 -4.08
CA LEU A 80 -4.80 -1.58 -2.88
C LEU A 80 -5.58 -1.97 -1.62
N LEU A 81 -6.81 -1.48 -1.50
CA LEU A 81 -7.63 -1.56 -0.29
C LEU A 81 -8.82 -2.53 -0.42
N GLY A 82 -9.09 -3.01 -1.64
CA GLY A 82 -10.21 -3.88 -1.98
C GLY A 82 -11.32 -3.16 -2.75
N ASP A 83 -12.13 -3.94 -3.46
CA ASP A 83 -13.17 -3.43 -4.36
C ASP A 83 -14.12 -2.44 -3.67
N GLY A 84 -14.33 -1.28 -4.28
CA GLY A 84 -15.20 -0.21 -3.77
C GLY A 84 -14.61 0.60 -2.61
N ALA A 85 -13.33 0.43 -2.28
CA ALA A 85 -12.65 1.26 -1.29
C ALA A 85 -12.60 2.73 -1.71
N PHE A 86 -12.33 3.03 -2.97
CA PHE A 86 -12.38 4.39 -3.51
C PHE A 86 -13.73 5.03 -3.23
N ASN A 87 -14.82 4.35 -3.56
CA ASN A 87 -16.18 4.88 -3.35
C ASN A 87 -16.50 5.15 -1.87
N LYS A 88 -15.98 4.34 -0.94
CA LYS A 88 -16.13 4.57 0.50
C LYS A 88 -15.37 5.82 0.93
N LEU A 89 -14.12 5.95 0.50
CA LEU A 89 -13.27 7.07 0.86
C LEU A 89 -13.73 8.39 0.22
N PHE A 90 -14.17 8.34 -1.05
CA PHE A 90 -14.69 9.50 -1.76
C PHE A 90 -16.02 10.00 -1.17
N LYS A 91 -16.82 9.13 -0.54
CA LYS A 91 -18.01 9.55 0.22
C LYS A 91 -17.67 10.32 1.48
N LEU A 92 -16.55 10.01 2.14
CA LEU A 92 -16.08 10.76 3.31
C LEU A 92 -15.47 12.10 2.89
N SER A 93 -14.64 12.06 1.86
CA SER A 93 -13.87 13.20 1.36
C SER A 93 -14.02 13.25 -0.17
N PRO A 94 -15.03 13.96 -0.71
CA PRO A 94 -15.31 14.03 -2.15
C PRO A 94 -14.33 14.97 -2.87
N ASP A 95 -13.03 14.76 -2.65
CA ASP A 95 -11.93 15.57 -3.17
C ASP A 95 -10.78 14.63 -3.61
N TYR A 96 -10.48 14.62 -4.91
CA TYR A 96 -9.44 13.78 -5.48
C TYR A 96 -8.03 14.11 -4.97
N THR A 97 -7.77 15.35 -4.55
CA THR A 97 -6.50 15.73 -3.93
C THR A 97 -6.35 15.03 -2.58
N LEU A 98 -7.39 15.05 -1.74
CA LEU A 98 -7.37 14.33 -0.46
C LEU A 98 -7.27 12.82 -0.64
N ILE A 99 -7.96 12.24 -1.63
CA ILE A 99 -7.81 10.80 -1.94
C ILE A 99 -6.37 10.47 -2.37
N SER A 100 -5.73 11.35 -3.14
CA SER A 100 -4.34 11.19 -3.52
C SER A 100 -3.39 11.27 -2.32
N GLU A 101 -3.69 12.12 -1.33
CA GLU A 101 -2.92 12.19 -0.08
C GLU A 101 -3.05 10.89 0.72
N TYR A 102 -4.27 10.37 0.88
CA TYR A 102 -4.49 9.07 1.54
C TYR A 102 -3.71 7.95 0.85
N TYR A 103 -3.72 7.91 -0.49
CA TYR A 103 -2.92 6.95 -1.25
C TYR A 103 -1.42 7.03 -0.90
N MET A 104 -0.86 8.24 -0.83
CA MET A 104 0.54 8.46 -0.50
C MET A 104 0.88 8.04 0.93
N GLU A 105 0.02 8.37 1.90
CA GLU A 105 0.18 7.95 3.30
C GLU A 105 0.14 6.42 3.44
N ILE A 106 -0.80 5.76 2.76
CA ILE A 106 -0.88 4.29 2.73
C ILE A 106 0.40 3.70 2.14
N CYS A 107 0.89 4.25 1.02
CA CYS A 107 2.11 3.76 0.39
C CYS A 107 3.32 3.90 1.32
N SER A 108 3.42 5.01 2.05
CA SER A 108 4.48 5.21 3.04
C SER A 108 4.39 4.18 4.17
N ALA A 109 3.22 4.04 4.79
CA ALA A 109 3.01 3.13 5.91
C ALA A 109 3.28 1.66 5.54
N VAL A 110 2.78 1.21 4.38
CA VAL A 110 3.03 -0.15 3.89
C VAL A 110 4.51 -0.34 3.54
N GLY A 111 5.14 0.65 2.90
CA GLY A 111 6.56 0.61 2.57
C GLY A 111 7.45 0.49 3.82
N GLU A 112 7.14 1.25 4.86
CA GLU A 112 7.81 1.19 6.16
C GLU A 112 7.64 -0.16 6.85
N GLU A 113 6.42 -0.71 6.89
CA GLU A 113 6.16 -2.03 7.48
C GLU A 113 6.96 -3.13 6.77
N LEU A 114 6.96 -3.11 5.43
CA LEU A 114 7.70 -4.08 4.62
C LEU A 114 9.22 -3.95 4.77
N GLY A 115 9.74 -2.72 4.84
CA GLY A 115 11.17 -2.46 5.06
C GLY A 115 11.62 -2.79 6.48
N GLY A 116 10.82 -2.43 7.48
CA GLY A 116 11.09 -2.64 8.90
C GLY A 116 11.16 -4.11 9.27
N ARG A 117 10.28 -4.96 8.72
CA ARG A 117 10.33 -6.42 8.94
C ARG A 117 11.63 -7.04 8.46
N LYS A 118 12.13 -6.64 7.28
CA LYS A 118 13.41 -7.14 6.75
C LYS A 118 14.56 -6.77 7.69
N LYS A 119 14.62 -5.51 8.13
CA LYS A 119 15.67 -5.03 9.05
C LYS A 119 15.67 -5.79 10.38
N GLN A 120 14.51 -5.94 11.02
CA GLN A 120 14.40 -6.66 12.30
C GLN A 120 14.83 -8.14 12.21
N PHE A 121 14.60 -8.78 11.07
CA PHE A 121 15.04 -10.16 10.84
C PHE A 121 16.57 -10.26 10.75
N PHE A 122 17.21 -9.38 9.98
CA PHE A 122 18.66 -9.32 9.86
C PHE A 122 19.34 -8.96 11.19
N ASP A 123 18.83 -7.97 11.93
CA ASP A 123 19.37 -7.58 13.24
C ASP A 123 19.33 -8.75 14.24
N LYS A 124 18.27 -9.57 14.20
CA LYS A 124 18.18 -10.79 15.03
C LYS A 124 19.18 -11.84 14.60
N MET A 125 19.29 -12.12 13.31
CA MET A 125 20.27 -13.09 12.80
C MET A 125 21.70 -12.69 13.16
N GLN A 126 22.05 -11.41 13.00
CA GLN A 126 23.37 -10.90 13.35
C GLN A 126 23.68 -11.10 14.84
N ARG A 127 22.74 -10.77 15.74
CA ARG A 127 22.91 -11.02 17.19
C ARG A 127 23.08 -12.51 17.54
N TYR A 128 22.47 -13.41 16.77
CA TYR A 128 22.65 -14.86 16.97
C TYR A 128 24.00 -15.36 16.47
N LEU A 129 24.61 -14.71 15.47
CA LEU A 129 25.89 -15.09 14.88
C LEU A 129 27.08 -14.44 15.60
N GLU A 130 26.86 -13.32 16.29
CA GLU A 130 27.85 -12.63 17.14
C GLU A 130 27.89 -13.16 18.60
N GLY A 131 27.03 -14.13 18.91
CA GLY A 131 26.93 -14.79 20.22
C GLY A 131 27.73 -16.09 20.32
#